data_AF-A0A3B1C696-F1
#
_entry.id   AF-A0A3B1C696-F1
#
_cell.length_a   1.000
_cell.length_b   1.000
_cell.length_c   1.000
_cell.angle_alpha   90.00
_cell.angle_beta   90.00
_cell.angle_gamma   90.00
#
_symmetry.space_group_name_H-M   'P 1'
#
loop_
_entity.id
_entity.type
_entity.pdbx_description
1 polymer ?
#
loop_
_entity_poly.entity_id
_entity_poly.type
_entity_poly.pdbx_seq_one_letter_code
_entity_poly.pdbx_strand_id
1 'polypeptide(L)'
;WTPENGRNNALRINGLGAPRAFYTPLLRKIKIPNVSYGEDYAVGLALSRNYQIGRIYTPIYLCRRWEGNSDASLDINRTNHHNTYKDRIRTFEVLARQKLNRTNG
;
A
#
# COMPACT_ATOMS: atom_id res chain seq x y z
N TRP A 1 -9.90 -5.46 -6.23
CA TRP A 1 -9.48 -6.67 -5.51
C TRP A 1 -10.67 -7.57 -5.51
N THR A 2 -10.56 -8.73 -6.15
CA THR A 2 -11.56 -9.79 -6.10
C THR A 2 -10.83 -11.06 -5.68
N PRO A 3 -11.54 -12.07 -5.15
CA PRO A 3 -10.93 -13.37 -4.87
C PRO A 3 -10.18 -13.94 -6.08
N GLU A 4 -10.65 -13.68 -7.31
CA GLU A 4 -10.01 -14.18 -8.54
C GLU A 4 -8.69 -13.46 -8.90
N ASN A 5 -8.58 -12.16 -8.63
CA ASN A 5 -7.40 -11.36 -9.03
C ASN A 5 -6.18 -11.51 -8.09
N GLY A 6 -6.35 -12.27 -6.99
CA GLY A 6 -5.28 -12.67 -6.08
C GLY A 6 -4.61 -11.51 -5.32
N ARG A 7 -3.67 -11.89 -4.46
CA ARG A 7 -2.98 -10.94 -3.56
C ARG A 7 -1.96 -10.04 -4.25
N ASN A 8 -1.52 -10.42 -5.45
CA ASN A 8 -0.47 -9.71 -6.20
C ASN A 8 -0.96 -8.44 -6.89
N ASN A 9 -2.28 -8.23 -7.00
CA ASN A 9 -2.80 -7.01 -7.59
C ASN A 9 -2.40 -5.75 -6.80
N ALA A 10 -2.21 -5.86 -5.48
CA ALA A 10 -1.74 -4.74 -4.66
C ALA A 10 -0.33 -4.26 -5.04
N LEU A 11 0.51 -5.10 -5.66
CA LEU A 11 1.84 -4.69 -6.13
C LEU A 11 1.80 -3.84 -7.40
N ARG A 12 0.69 -3.91 -8.15
CA ARG A 12 0.53 -3.29 -9.49
C ARG A 12 -0.13 -1.92 -9.46
N ILE A 13 -0.50 -1.43 -8.28
CA ILE A 13 -1.15 -0.13 -8.09
C ILE A 13 -0.20 0.87 -7.46
N ASN A 14 -0.48 2.16 -7.63
CA ASN A 14 0.35 3.23 -7.05
C ASN A 14 0.05 3.48 -5.56
N GLY A 15 -1.06 2.97 -5.05
CA GLY A 15 -1.46 3.14 -3.64
C GLY A 15 -2.83 2.53 -3.41
N LEU A 16 -3.17 2.28 -2.15
CA LEU A 16 -4.52 1.88 -1.77
C LEU A 16 -5.38 3.14 -1.65
N GLY A 17 -6.47 3.20 -2.42
CA GLY A 17 -7.38 4.34 -2.37
C GLY A 17 -7.91 4.57 -0.96
N ALA A 18 -8.01 5.84 -0.55
CA ALA A 18 -8.70 6.20 0.68
C ALA A 18 -10.22 5.99 0.53
N PRO A 19 -10.95 5.77 1.65
CA PRO A 19 -10.43 5.58 2.99
C PRO A 19 -9.98 4.12 3.20
N ARG A 20 -9.02 3.88 4.10
CA ARG A 20 -8.63 2.52 4.50
C ARG A 20 -8.86 2.33 6.00
N ALA A 21 -9.27 1.13 6.37
CA ALA A 21 -9.35 0.70 7.77
C ALA A 21 -8.44 -0.51 7.98
N PHE A 22 -7.75 -0.54 9.11
CA PHE A 22 -6.87 -1.64 9.51
C PHE A 22 -7.29 -2.17 10.87
N TYR A 23 -7.27 -3.49 11.04
CA TYR A 23 -7.56 -4.09 12.33
C TYR A 23 -6.42 -3.80 13.32
N THR A 24 -6.72 -3.06 14.39
CA THR A 24 -5.72 -2.50 15.33
C THR A 24 -4.72 -3.53 15.88
N PRO A 25 -5.13 -4.75 16.28
CA PRO A 25 -4.18 -5.74 16.77
C PRO A 25 -3.17 -6.20 15.72
N LEU A 26 -3.55 -6.24 14.43
CA LEU A 26 -2.61 -6.56 13.34
C LEU A 26 -1.69 -5.39 13.03
N LEU A 27 -2.24 -4.17 13.03
CA LEU A 27 -1.48 -2.94 12.79
C LEU A 27 -0.35 -2.77 13.81
N ARG A 28 -0.61 -3.05 15.09
CA ARG A 28 0.39 -3.01 16.17
C ARG A 28 1.54 -4.01 15.97
N LYS A 29 1.28 -5.16 15.34
CA LYS A 29 2.31 -6.18 15.06
C LYS A 29 3.19 -5.79 13.87
N ILE A 30 2.60 -5.26 12.81
CA ILE A 30 3.33 -4.87 11.59
C ILE A 30 4.11 -3.56 11.79
N LYS A 31 3.58 -2.66 12.62
CA LYS A 31 4.05 -1.28 12.81
C LYS A 31 3.90 -0.44 11.54
N ILE A 32 3.92 0.87 11.69
CA ILE A 32 3.80 1.82 10.59
C ILE A 32 5.19 2.44 10.38
N PRO A 33 5.76 2.40 9.17
CA PRO A 33 7.00 3.11 8.88
C PRO A 33 6.84 4.60 9.19
N ASN A 34 7.77 5.19 9.93
CA ASN A 34 7.79 6.64 10.16
C ASN A 34 8.48 7.33 8.98
N VAL A 35 7.79 7.34 7.83
CA VAL A 35 8.15 8.15 6.66
C VAL A 35 6.96 9.04 6.35
N SER A 36 7.09 10.10 5.56
CA SER A 36 5.97 11.01 5.28
C SER A 36 5.27 10.73 3.94
N TYR A 37 5.49 9.55 3.35
CA TYR A 37 4.90 9.15 2.07
C TYR A 37 4.88 7.63 1.89
N GLY A 38 3.71 7.04 1.66
CA GLY A 38 3.54 5.62 1.29
C GLY A 38 3.51 4.62 2.45
N GLU A 39 3.39 5.08 3.70
CA GLU A 39 3.28 4.27 4.91
C GLU A 39 2.09 3.32 4.85
N ASP A 40 0.95 3.85 4.40
CA ASP A 40 -0.30 3.13 4.24
C ASP A 40 -0.21 2.00 3.22
N TYR A 41 0.48 2.26 2.11
CA TYR A 41 0.74 1.30 1.06
C TYR A 41 1.67 0.19 1.56
N ALA A 42 2.72 0.54 2.31
CA ALA A 42 3.62 -0.45 2.93
C ALA A 42 2.87 -1.38 3.90
N VAL A 43 2.05 -0.82 4.79
CA VAL A 43 1.20 -1.59 5.71
C VAL A 43 0.21 -2.47 4.95
N GLY A 44 -0.45 -1.91 3.94
CA GLY A 44 -1.40 -2.62 3.10
C GLY A 44 -0.78 -3.82 2.38
N LEU A 45 0.43 -3.65 1.82
CA LEU A 45 1.17 -4.73 1.19
C LEU A 45 1.52 -5.83 2.20
N ALA A 46 2.09 -5.47 3.34
CA ALA A 46 2.49 -6.41 4.38
C ALA A 46 1.31 -7.24 4.93
N LEU A 47 0.14 -6.61 5.09
CA LEU A 47 -1.10 -7.28 5.48
C LEU A 47 -1.63 -8.18 4.37
N SER A 48 -1.64 -7.69 3.13
CA SER A 48 -2.18 -8.41 1.96
C SER A 48 -1.45 -9.72 1.67
N ARG A 49 -0.22 -9.88 2.17
CA ARG A 49 0.54 -11.12 2.12
C ARG A 49 -0.18 -12.28 2.79
N ASN A 50 -0.81 -12.02 3.94
CA ASN A 50 -1.41 -13.05 4.80
C ASN A 50 -2.94 -12.96 4.86
N TYR A 51 -3.50 -11.77 4.70
CA TYR A 51 -4.92 -11.47 4.85
C TYR A 51 -5.53 -10.97 3.55
N GLN A 52 -6.81 -11.26 3.32
CA GLN A 52 -7.54 -10.70 2.19
C GLN A 52 -7.93 -9.24 2.46
N ILE A 53 -7.87 -8.40 1.43
CA ILE A 53 -8.36 -7.03 1.48
C ILE A 53 -9.80 -7.00 0.96
N GLY A 54 -10.74 -6.59 1.81
CA GLY A 54 -12.10 -6.26 1.38
C GLY A 54 -12.14 -4.91 0.67
N ARG A 55 -13.01 -4.76 -0.34
CA ARG A 55 -13.23 -3.48 -1.03
C ARG A 55 -14.70 -3.10 -0.96
N ILE A 56 -14.95 -1.87 -0.55
CA ILE A 56 -16.26 -1.23 -0.68
C ILE A 56 -16.27 -0.52 -2.04
N TYR A 57 -17.24 -0.85 -2.87
CA TYR A 57 -17.37 -0.30 -4.23
C TYR A 57 -18.20 0.98 -4.28
N THR A 58 -19.02 1.21 -3.24
CA THR A 58 -19.78 2.43 -3.08
C THR A 58 -18.90 3.55 -2.51
N PRO A 59 -18.99 4.78 -3.00
CA PRO A 59 -18.33 5.92 -2.38
C PRO A 59 -18.82 6.11 -0.94
N ILE A 60 -17.89 6.26 0.01
CA ILE A 60 -18.19 6.45 1.45
C ILE A 60 -17.57 7.71 2.05
N TYR A 61 -16.92 8.54 1.22
CA TYR A 61 -16.33 9.81 1.64
C TYR A 61 -16.16 10.75 0.45
N LEU A 62 -16.04 12.04 0.73
CA LEU A 62 -15.76 13.08 -0.26
C LEU A 62 -14.30 13.51 -0.14
N CYS A 63 -13.54 13.36 -1.23
CA CYS A 63 -12.16 13.83 -1.31
C CYS A 63 -12.15 15.24 -1.91
N ARG A 64 -11.73 16.24 -1.12
CA ARG A 64 -11.49 17.60 -1.60
C ARG A 64 -10.07 17.72 -2.14
N ARG A 65 -9.93 18.18 -3.38
CA ARG A 65 -8.63 18.59 -3.96
C ARG A 65 -8.62 20.11 -4.08
N TRP A 66 -7.49 20.74 -3.78
CA TRP A 66 -7.29 22.18 -3.95
C TRP A 66 -5.88 22.44 -4.52
N GLU A 67 -5.68 23.63 -5.09
CA GLU A 67 -4.37 24.08 -5.57
C GLU A 67 -3.42 24.31 -4.38
N GLY A 68 -2.21 23.73 -4.43
CA GLY A 68 -1.26 23.73 -3.30
C GLY A 68 -1.37 22.51 -2.37
N ASN A 69 -2.12 21.48 -2.74
CA ASN A 69 -1.99 20.15 -2.15
C ASN A 69 -0.52 19.67 -2.23
N SER A 70 0.02 19.10 -1.15
CA SER A 70 1.35 18.48 -1.08
C SER A 70 1.67 17.47 -2.20
N ASP A 71 0.65 16.89 -2.85
CA ASP A 71 0.74 15.95 -3.96
C ASP A 71 0.50 16.59 -5.35
N ALA A 72 0.09 17.86 -5.41
CA ALA A 72 -0.09 18.60 -6.66
C ALA A 72 1.15 19.45 -6.92
N SER A 73 1.77 19.31 -8.10
CA SER A 73 2.95 20.08 -8.52
C SER A 73 4.24 19.78 -7.75
N LEU A 74 4.51 18.48 -7.52
CA LEU A 74 5.80 18.04 -6.99
C LEU A 74 6.94 18.30 -7.98
N ASP A 75 8.08 18.81 -7.49
CA ASP A 75 9.32 18.85 -8.26
C ASP A 75 9.75 17.42 -8.67
N ILE A 76 10.47 17.32 -9.79
CA ILE A 76 10.94 16.05 -10.37
C ILE A 76 11.75 15.25 -9.34
N ASN A 77 12.60 15.91 -8.54
CA ASN A 77 13.40 15.22 -7.53
C ASN A 77 12.51 14.53 -6.49
N ARG A 78 11.49 15.24 -5.97
CA ARG A 78 10.58 14.70 -4.96
C ARG A 78 9.75 13.55 -5.55
N THR A 79 9.29 13.68 -6.79
CA THR A 79 8.61 12.60 -7.53
C THR A 79 9.49 11.36 -7.66
N ASN A 80 10.76 11.53 -8.02
CA ASN A 80 11.71 10.43 -8.13
C ASN A 80 11.99 9.74 -6.78
N HIS A 81 12.12 10.51 -5.70
CA HIS A 81 12.25 9.95 -4.35
C HIS A 81 11.02 9.13 -3.95
N HIS A 82 9.82 9.64 -4.21
CA HIS A 82 8.56 8.96 -3.96
C HIS A 82 8.42 7.65 -4.74
N ASN A 83 8.77 7.66 -6.03
CA ASN A 83 8.74 6.47 -6.88
C ASN A 83 9.76 5.43 -6.40
N THR A 84 11.00 5.85 -6.16
CA THR A 84 12.08 5.00 -5.63
C THR A 84 11.66 4.32 -4.33
N TYR A 85 11.02 5.07 -3.42
CA TYR A 85 10.54 4.52 -2.16
C TYR A 85 9.48 3.44 -2.38
N LYS A 86 8.48 3.69 -3.23
CA LYS A 86 7.43 2.71 -3.55
C LYS A 86 8.00 1.45 -4.21
N ASP A 87 9.00 1.58 -5.07
CA ASP A 87 9.65 0.45 -5.73
C ASP A 87 10.45 -0.41 -4.74
N ARG A 88 11.11 0.21 -3.76
CA ARG A 88 11.75 -0.51 -2.64
C ARG A 88 10.73 -1.30 -1.83
N ILE A 89 9.59 -0.70 -1.47
CA ILE A 89 8.52 -1.41 -0.74
C ILE A 89 8.03 -2.62 -1.54
N ARG A 90 7.73 -2.45 -2.84
CA ARG A 90 7.31 -3.55 -3.71
C ARG A 90 8.36 -4.66 -3.77
N THR A 91 9.63 -4.30 -3.88
CA THR A 91 10.76 -5.24 -3.91
C THR A 91 10.81 -6.06 -2.63
N PHE A 92 10.76 -5.41 -1.45
CA PHE A 92 10.76 -6.10 -0.17
C PHE A 92 9.57 -7.05 -0.02
N GLU A 93 8.38 -6.63 -0.45
CA GLU A 93 7.19 -7.46 -0.40
C GLU A 93 7.27 -8.67 -1.33
N VAL A 94 7.78 -8.50 -2.56
CA VAL A 94 8.00 -9.61 -3.50
C VAL A 94 8.96 -10.64 -2.91
N LEU A 95 10.11 -10.21 -2.37
CA LEU A 95 11.07 -11.10 -1.73
C LEU A 95 10.45 -11.83 -0.54
N ALA A 96 9.66 -11.14 0.27
CA ALA A 96 9.02 -11.75 1.42
C ALA A 96 7.95 -12.78 1.03
N ARG A 97 7.20 -12.56 -0.05
CA ARG A 97 6.27 -13.55 -0.62
C ARG A 97 6.99 -14.75 -1.19
N GLN A 98 8.08 -14.54 -1.93
CA GLN A 98 8.89 -15.63 -2.47
C GLN A 98 9.44 -16.50 -1.33
N LYS A 99 9.95 -15.88 -0.26
CA LYS A 99 10.41 -16.60 0.94
C LYS A 99 9.29 -17.42 1.57
N LEU A 100 8.09 -16.84 1.75
CA LEU A 100 6.93 -17.54 2.30
C LEU A 100 6.51 -18.74 1.44
N ASN A 101 6.52 -18.59 0.11
CA ASN A 101 6.18 -19.69 -0.79
C ASN A 101 7.20 -20.82 -0.75
N ARG A 102 8.50 -20.51 -0.59
CA ARG A 102 9.56 -21.52 -0.45
C ARG A 102 9.52 -22.27 0.88
N THR A 103 8.97 -21.69 1.93
CA THR A 103 8.83 -22.35 3.23
C THR A 103 7.55 -23.17 3.36
N ASN A 104 6.55 -22.91 2.51
CA ASN A 104 5.24 -23.57 2.54
C ASN A 104 5.10 -24.69 1.49
N GLY A 105 6.11 -24.89 0.64
CA GLY A 105 6.20 -26.00 -0.31
C GLY A 105 7.25 -26.99 0.15
#